data_AF-A0A258CKQ1-F1
#
_entry.id   AF-A0A258CKQ1-F1
#
_cell.length_a   1.000
_cell.length_b   1.000
_cell.length_c   1.000
_cell.angle_alpha   90.00
_cell.angle_beta   90.00
_cell.angle_gamma   90.00
#
_symmetry.space_group_name_H-M   'P 1'
#
loop_
_entity.id
_entity.type
_entity.pdbx_description
1 polymer ?
#
loop_
_entity_poly.entity_id
_entity_poly.type
_entity_poly.pdbx_seq_one_letter_code
_entity_poly.pdbx_strand_id
1 'polypeptide(L)'
;MQQFEKETGIKVNVDYVDSHYSLEAKIIASNHGYDVTVPTLAPFFLRQVQFGLFQPLDYNRLKNYKYIDSRIIDFEKAAENSDKYAIPFMVDTMGIGYDQNKIISIMPDAPLNSLKMIFDPEIVKRFSTCGIEILDSPEEIVGLALIYLNLNPSSESEEDLKKMAEDLTEYLSEHQIKVRYLHSDIDTVERMEIIRDLRLGVFDVLVGINLLREGLDIPEVSLVAILDADKEGFLRSERSLIQTIGRAARNLSGRAILYADRITDSMQRAISETERRRAKQQAFNALHGIAPQAIKKKVADVMDLGQAPQQGDTKLRQVAEQSRLRQGKTPYQLQAEIKQLEQKMLQHARDLEFEQAAALRDQIHQLKLLLLELPAD
;
A
#
# COMPACT_ATOMS: atom_id res chain seq x y z
N MET A 1 -12.63 -11.67 39.65
CA MET A 1 -14.08 -11.60 39.35
C MET A 1 -14.92 -12.13 40.51
N GLN A 2 -14.84 -13.42 40.87
CA GLN A 2 -15.66 -14.00 41.96
C GLN A 2 -15.58 -13.23 43.30
N GLN A 3 -14.40 -12.75 43.67
CA GLN A 3 -14.23 -11.93 44.88
C GLN A 3 -14.96 -10.58 44.78
N PHE A 4 -14.86 -9.89 43.64
CA PHE A 4 -15.58 -8.65 43.38
C PHE A 4 -17.11 -8.86 43.41
N GLU A 5 -17.61 -9.92 42.78
CA GLU A 5 -19.05 -10.24 42.80
C GLU A 5 -19.54 -10.48 44.23
N LYS A 6 -18.73 -11.17 45.06
CA LYS A 6 -19.04 -11.41 46.47
C LYS A 6 -19.04 -10.13 47.31
N GLU A 7 -18.10 -9.23 47.07
CA GLU A 7 -17.93 -8.00 47.85
C GLU A 7 -18.95 -6.92 47.46
N THR A 8 -19.34 -6.86 46.19
CA THR A 8 -20.21 -5.80 45.66
C THR A 8 -21.65 -6.24 45.41
N GLY A 9 -21.89 -7.55 45.28
CA GLY A 9 -23.18 -8.10 44.85
C GLY A 9 -23.47 -7.89 43.35
N ILE A 10 -22.56 -7.27 42.60
CA ILE A 10 -22.69 -7.07 41.15
C ILE A 10 -22.28 -8.36 40.45
N LYS A 11 -23.17 -8.90 39.61
CA LYS A 11 -22.88 -10.03 38.70
C LYS A 11 -22.00 -9.55 37.56
N VAL A 12 -20.90 -10.25 37.31
CA VAL A 12 -19.96 -9.94 36.23
C VAL A 12 -20.16 -10.95 35.11
N ASN A 13 -20.70 -10.48 33.98
CA ASN A 13 -20.76 -11.23 32.74
C ASN A 13 -19.59 -10.78 31.86
N VAL A 14 -18.76 -11.72 31.41
CA VAL A 14 -17.56 -11.42 30.62
C VAL A 14 -17.63 -12.16 29.31
N ASP A 15 -17.41 -11.40 28.23
CA ASP A 15 -17.22 -11.93 26.90
C ASP A 15 -15.78 -11.69 26.46
N TYR A 16 -15.15 -12.77 26.01
CA TYR A 16 -13.87 -12.68 25.32
C TYR A 16 -14.12 -12.61 23.82
N VAL A 17 -13.30 -11.81 23.15
CA VAL A 17 -13.31 -11.60 21.71
C VAL A 17 -11.90 -11.77 21.19
N ASP A 18 -11.81 -12.30 19.98
CA ASP A 18 -10.57 -12.66 19.30
C ASP A 18 -9.95 -11.51 18.51
N SER A 19 -10.71 -10.44 18.28
CA SER A 19 -10.25 -9.26 17.55
C SER A 19 -11.03 -8.00 17.94
N HIS A 20 -10.46 -6.82 17.67
CA HIS A 20 -11.12 -5.52 17.86
C HIS A 20 -12.35 -5.34 16.98
N TYR A 21 -12.40 -5.97 15.80
CA TYR A 21 -13.58 -5.95 14.96
C TYR A 21 -14.71 -6.81 15.53
N SER A 22 -14.39 -7.96 16.12
CA SER A 22 -15.36 -8.78 16.85
C SER A 22 -15.91 -8.01 18.07
N LEU A 23 -15.05 -7.26 18.77
CA LEU A 23 -15.46 -6.37 19.86
C LEU A 23 -16.49 -5.32 19.37
N GLU A 24 -16.16 -4.60 18.29
CA GLU A 24 -17.03 -3.58 17.71
C GLU A 24 -18.39 -4.14 17.28
N ALA A 25 -18.38 -5.26 16.55
CA ALA A 25 -19.60 -5.91 16.10
C ALA A 25 -20.49 -6.33 17.28
N LYS A 26 -19.91 -6.83 18.37
CA LYS A 26 -20.66 -7.19 19.59
C LYS A 26 -21.25 -5.97 20.30
N ILE A 27 -20.51 -4.86 20.40
CA ILE A 27 -21.02 -3.61 21.01
C ILE A 27 -22.25 -3.13 20.23
N ILE A 28 -22.16 -3.10 18.90
CA ILE A 28 -23.27 -2.68 18.02
C ILE A 28 -24.45 -3.65 18.11
N ALA A 29 -24.21 -4.95 17.98
CA ALA A 29 -25.26 -5.98 17.98
C ALA A 29 -25.99 -6.09 19.32
N SER A 30 -25.31 -5.81 20.44
CA SER A 30 -25.91 -5.76 21.77
C SER A 30 -26.67 -4.47 22.05
N ASN A 31 -26.77 -3.55 21.07
CA ASN A 31 -27.30 -2.20 21.24
C ASN A 31 -26.63 -1.45 22.40
N HIS A 32 -25.29 -1.52 22.47
CA HIS A 32 -24.47 -0.93 23.55
C HIS A 32 -24.72 -1.57 24.93
N GLY A 33 -24.94 -2.89 24.96
CA GLY A 33 -25.28 -3.63 26.18
C GLY A 33 -24.10 -3.92 27.13
N TYR A 34 -22.92 -3.33 26.90
CA TYR A 34 -21.74 -3.51 27.72
C TYR A 34 -21.49 -2.28 28.61
N ASP A 35 -21.31 -2.51 29.91
CA ASP A 35 -20.94 -1.46 30.86
C ASP A 35 -19.47 -1.05 30.74
N VAL A 36 -18.59 -2.02 30.41
CA VAL A 36 -17.15 -1.84 30.28
C VAL A 36 -16.65 -2.63 29.08
N THR A 37 -15.76 -2.00 28.30
CA THR A 37 -15.06 -2.65 27.18
C THR A 37 -13.57 -2.32 27.29
N VAL A 38 -12.72 -3.19 26.72
CA VAL A 38 -11.26 -3.06 26.81
C VAL A 38 -10.66 -3.15 25.40
N PRO A 39 -10.80 -2.11 24.56
CA PRO A 39 -10.18 -2.03 23.24
C PRO A 39 -8.70 -1.62 23.34
N THR A 40 -7.91 -1.93 22.30
CA THR A 40 -6.58 -1.32 22.12
C THR A 40 -6.74 0.13 21.66
N LEU A 41 -5.92 1.01 22.24
CA LEU A 41 -6.03 2.47 22.14
C LEU A 41 -6.00 3.02 20.70
N ALA A 42 -5.10 2.52 19.84
CA ALA A 42 -5.03 2.95 18.46
C ALA A 42 -4.70 1.76 17.54
N PRO A 43 -5.23 1.72 16.30
CA PRO A 43 -6.20 2.66 15.72
C PRO A 43 -7.67 2.41 16.13
N PHE A 44 -7.95 1.27 16.78
CA PHE A 44 -9.31 0.76 16.91
C PHE A 44 -10.24 1.56 17.81
N PHE A 45 -9.77 1.97 19.00
CA PHE A 45 -10.60 2.72 19.94
C PHE A 45 -10.98 4.11 19.38
N LEU A 46 -10.05 4.83 18.76
CA LEU A 46 -10.33 6.14 18.14
C LEU A 46 -11.43 6.05 17.08
N ARG A 47 -11.36 5.02 16.22
CA ARG A 47 -12.40 4.74 15.23
C ARG A 47 -13.77 4.51 15.89
N GLN A 48 -13.82 3.71 16.96
CA GLN A 48 -15.06 3.43 17.68
C GLN A 48 -15.65 4.66 18.38
N VAL A 49 -14.80 5.57 18.88
CA VAL A 49 -15.21 6.88 19.40
C VAL A 49 -15.87 7.73 18.30
N GLN A 50 -15.30 7.76 17.10
CA GLN A 50 -15.90 8.48 15.96
C GLN A 50 -17.27 7.93 15.56
N PHE A 51 -17.48 6.62 15.69
CA PHE A 51 -18.79 5.99 15.49
C PHE A 51 -19.79 6.21 16.64
N GLY A 52 -19.38 6.90 17.72
CA GLY A 52 -20.26 7.24 18.83
C GLY A 52 -20.59 6.05 19.73
N LEU A 53 -19.75 5.01 19.76
CA LEU A 53 -20.00 3.79 20.52
C LEU A 53 -19.77 3.94 22.03
N PHE A 54 -19.16 5.05 22.46
CA PHE A 54 -18.78 5.28 23.86
C PHE A 54 -19.39 6.56 24.43
N GLN A 55 -19.75 6.51 25.71
CA GLN A 55 -20.16 7.69 26.47
C GLN A 55 -18.93 8.39 27.05
N PRO A 56 -18.93 9.74 27.13
CA PRO A 56 -17.86 10.46 27.83
C PRO A 56 -17.77 10.03 29.30
N LEU A 57 -16.55 9.95 29.81
CA LEU A 57 -16.33 9.58 31.21
C LEU A 57 -16.66 10.72 32.17
N ASP A 58 -17.32 10.38 33.27
CA ASP A 58 -17.45 11.27 34.43
C ASP A 58 -16.32 11.00 35.43
N TYR A 59 -15.25 11.76 35.29
CA TYR A 59 -14.06 11.67 36.13
C TYR A 59 -14.32 11.87 37.62
N ASN A 60 -15.41 12.55 38.01
CA ASN A 60 -15.76 12.71 39.44
C ASN A 60 -16.17 11.38 40.08
N ARG A 61 -16.65 10.43 39.27
CA ARG A 61 -17.02 9.08 39.72
C ARG A 61 -15.83 8.12 39.74
N LEU A 62 -14.74 8.46 39.05
CA LEU A 62 -13.51 7.67 38.96
C LEU A 62 -12.50 8.05 40.06
N LYS A 63 -12.87 7.80 41.33
CA LYS A 63 -12.07 8.20 42.51
C LYS A 63 -10.64 7.68 42.54
N ASN A 64 -10.37 6.58 41.83
CA ASN A 64 -9.07 5.94 41.75
C ASN A 64 -8.21 6.39 40.55
N TYR A 65 -8.75 7.19 39.64
CA TYR A 65 -8.04 7.67 38.45
C TYR A 65 -6.72 8.37 38.80
N LYS A 66 -6.70 9.12 39.91
CA LYS A 66 -5.51 9.80 40.45
C LYS A 66 -4.33 8.89 40.80
N TYR A 67 -4.54 7.56 40.86
CA TYR A 67 -3.48 6.60 41.16
C TYR A 67 -2.85 5.98 39.91
N ILE A 68 -3.36 6.29 38.70
CA ILE A 68 -2.75 5.86 37.45
C ILE A 68 -1.45 6.67 37.22
N ASP A 69 -0.40 6.01 36.75
CA ASP A 69 0.88 6.65 36.44
C ASP A 69 0.68 7.76 35.39
N SER A 70 1.13 8.97 35.72
CA SER A 70 0.93 10.14 34.86
C SER A 70 1.55 9.98 33.48
N ARG A 71 2.62 9.20 33.33
CA ARG A 71 3.27 8.96 32.03
C ARG A 71 2.37 8.19 31.07
N ILE A 72 1.57 7.26 31.61
CA ILE A 72 0.62 6.47 30.83
C ILE A 72 -0.57 7.35 30.42
N ILE A 73 -1.04 8.20 31.34
CA ILE A 73 -2.09 9.19 31.06
C ILE A 73 -1.65 10.14 29.95
N ASP A 74 -0.40 10.62 30.00
CA ASP A 74 0.13 11.56 28.99
C ASP A 74 0.24 10.90 27.60
N PHE A 75 0.59 9.61 27.54
CA PHE A 75 0.60 8.84 26.29
C PHE A 75 -0.82 8.68 25.72
N GLU A 76 -1.80 8.39 26.57
CA GLU A 76 -3.20 8.31 26.16
C GLU A 76 -3.68 9.64 25.57
N LYS A 77 -3.44 10.75 26.27
CA LYS A 77 -3.83 12.11 25.82
C LYS A 77 -3.23 12.52 24.49
N ALA A 78 -2.07 11.97 24.12
CA ALA A 78 -1.45 12.21 22.82
C ALA A 78 -2.26 11.59 21.66
N ALA A 79 -3.06 10.55 21.93
CA ALA A 79 -4.00 9.97 20.98
C ALA A 79 -5.33 10.73 21.02
N GLU A 80 -5.54 11.59 20.02
CA GLU A 80 -6.72 12.45 19.73
C GLU A 80 -7.98 12.24 20.61
N ASN A 81 -8.11 13.00 21.71
CA ASN A 81 -9.29 13.04 22.59
C ASN A 81 -9.71 11.68 23.22
N SER A 82 -8.83 10.69 23.23
CA SER A 82 -9.11 9.37 23.79
C SER A 82 -9.43 9.44 25.30
N ASP A 83 -8.74 10.31 26.02
CA ASP A 83 -8.91 10.59 27.45
C ASP A 83 -10.32 11.11 27.81
N LYS A 84 -11.12 11.53 26.85
CA LYS A 84 -12.52 11.87 27.11
C LYS A 84 -13.41 10.64 27.30
N TYR A 85 -13.02 9.50 26.73
CA TYR A 85 -13.87 8.31 26.59
C TYR A 85 -13.26 7.05 27.21
N ALA A 86 -11.95 7.00 27.44
CA ALA A 86 -11.26 5.87 28.03
C ALA A 86 -10.37 6.28 29.22
N ILE A 87 -9.94 5.26 29.96
CA ILE A 87 -8.84 5.32 30.91
C ILE A 87 -7.91 4.13 30.65
N PRO A 88 -6.61 4.25 30.97
CA PRO A 88 -5.68 3.14 30.83
C PRO A 88 -6.06 1.99 31.78
N PHE A 89 -6.33 0.82 31.22
CA PHE A 89 -6.62 -0.40 31.99
C PHE A 89 -5.39 -1.30 32.10
N MET A 90 -4.69 -1.50 30.99
CA MET A 90 -3.49 -2.31 30.88
C MET A 90 -2.55 -1.65 29.89
N VAL A 91 -1.26 -1.75 30.17
CA VAL A 91 -0.19 -1.43 29.22
C VAL A 91 0.62 -2.69 29.06
N ASP A 92 0.65 -3.20 27.83
CA ASP A 92 1.49 -4.31 27.47
C ASP A 92 2.81 -3.79 26.89
N THR A 93 3.86 -4.56 27.08
CA THR A 93 5.17 -4.31 26.48
C THR A 93 5.51 -5.47 25.58
N MET A 94 5.70 -5.19 24.30
CA MET A 94 6.32 -6.16 23.40
C MET A 94 7.82 -6.22 23.65
N GLY A 95 8.35 -7.44 23.69
CA GLY A 95 9.76 -7.70 23.92
C GLY A 95 10.34 -8.57 22.82
N ILE A 96 11.60 -8.32 22.49
CA ILE A 96 12.37 -9.16 21.57
C ILE A 96 13.23 -10.10 22.42
N GLY A 97 13.06 -11.41 22.23
CA GLY A 97 13.86 -12.42 22.89
C GLY A 97 14.93 -12.99 21.97
N TYR A 98 16.18 -13.05 22.42
CA TYR A 98 17.24 -13.77 21.71
C TYR A 98 18.25 -14.42 22.68
N ASP A 99 18.92 -15.47 22.19
CA ASP A 99 20.03 -16.12 22.90
C ASP A 99 21.31 -15.28 22.74
N GLN A 100 21.66 -14.54 23.79
CA GLN A 100 22.83 -13.64 23.79
C GLN A 100 24.14 -14.36 23.49
N ASN A 101 24.32 -15.59 23.99
CA ASN A 101 25.57 -16.32 23.79
C ASN A 101 25.75 -16.69 22.31
N LYS A 102 24.66 -17.10 21.64
CA LYS A 102 24.67 -17.37 20.21
C LYS A 102 24.91 -16.11 19.39
N ILE A 103 24.25 -15.00 19.72
CA ILE A 103 24.48 -13.74 19.03
C ILE A 103 25.92 -13.27 19.18
N ILE A 104 26.45 -13.23 20.41
CA ILE A 104 27.83 -12.79 20.67
C ILE A 104 28.85 -13.70 19.97
N SER A 105 28.55 -14.99 19.79
CA SER A 105 29.43 -15.91 19.04
C SER A 105 29.53 -15.58 17.54
N ILE A 106 28.49 -14.96 16.97
CA ILE A 106 28.41 -14.56 15.56
C ILE A 106 28.85 -13.10 15.39
N MET A 107 28.49 -12.25 16.34
CA MET A 107 28.73 -10.80 16.36
C MET A 107 29.08 -10.38 17.79
N PRO A 108 30.38 -10.35 18.16
CA PRO A 108 30.82 -10.00 19.51
C PRO A 108 30.37 -8.61 19.98
N ASP A 109 30.27 -7.67 19.05
CA ASP A 109 29.86 -6.28 19.30
C ASP A 109 28.37 -6.03 19.01
N ALA A 110 27.53 -7.07 19.08
CA ALA A 110 26.11 -6.95 18.76
C ALA A 110 25.41 -5.89 19.64
N PRO A 111 24.63 -4.97 19.05
CA PRO A 111 23.88 -3.97 19.81
C PRO A 111 22.60 -4.60 20.39
N LEU A 112 22.77 -5.50 21.36
CA LEU A 112 21.71 -6.30 21.95
C LEU A 112 20.49 -5.43 22.37
N ASN A 113 20.71 -4.25 22.92
CA ASN A 113 19.64 -3.36 23.36
C ASN A 113 19.08 -2.44 22.26
N SER A 114 19.02 -2.89 21.00
CA SER A 114 18.61 -2.06 19.85
C SER A 114 17.70 -2.79 18.87
N LEU A 115 16.69 -2.09 18.36
CA LEU A 115 15.85 -2.53 17.24
C LEU A 115 16.65 -2.80 15.95
N LYS A 116 17.89 -2.29 15.86
CA LYS A 116 18.83 -2.65 14.79
C LYS A 116 19.06 -4.15 14.68
N MET A 117 18.94 -4.91 15.77
CA MET A 117 19.03 -6.37 15.74
C MET A 117 17.99 -7.04 14.82
N ILE A 118 16.88 -6.35 14.54
CA ILE A 118 15.79 -6.83 13.68
C ILE A 118 15.73 -6.10 12.34
N PHE A 119 16.01 -4.79 12.33
CA PHE A 119 15.74 -3.94 11.17
C PHE A 119 16.97 -3.36 10.48
N ASP A 120 18.19 -3.52 11.02
CA ASP A 120 19.41 -3.06 10.35
C ASP A 120 19.91 -4.17 9.40
N PRO A 121 19.86 -3.99 8.06
CA PRO A 121 20.19 -5.04 7.10
C PRO A 121 21.60 -5.61 7.28
N GLU A 122 22.57 -4.79 7.69
CA GLU A 122 23.96 -5.21 7.92
C GLU A 122 24.10 -6.11 9.16
N ILE A 123 23.20 -5.96 10.12
CA ILE A 123 23.11 -6.82 11.30
C ILE A 123 22.33 -8.08 10.97
N VAL A 124 21.15 -7.95 10.36
CA VAL A 124 20.26 -9.07 9.99
C VAL A 124 20.96 -10.07 9.08
N LYS A 125 21.75 -9.61 8.11
CA LYS A 125 22.53 -10.46 7.21
C LYS A 125 23.45 -11.44 7.94
N ARG A 126 23.96 -11.08 9.13
CA ARG A 126 24.82 -11.94 9.95
C ARG A 126 24.07 -13.14 10.52
N PHE A 127 22.74 -13.09 10.56
CA PHE A 127 21.87 -14.16 11.05
C PHE A 127 21.17 -14.93 9.92
N SER A 128 21.55 -14.70 8.66
CA SER A 128 20.95 -15.36 7.49
C SER A 128 20.94 -16.90 7.54
N THR A 129 21.86 -17.51 8.28
CA THR A 129 21.93 -18.98 8.45
C THR A 129 20.89 -19.56 9.40
N CYS A 130 20.36 -18.76 10.32
CA CYS A 130 19.35 -19.20 11.30
C CYS A 130 18.02 -18.43 11.21
N GLY A 131 17.98 -17.32 10.46
CA GLY A 131 16.81 -16.46 10.32
C GLY A 131 16.52 -15.64 11.57
N ILE A 132 15.53 -14.77 11.45
CA ILE A 132 14.90 -14.06 12.57
C ILE A 132 13.43 -14.49 12.56
N GLU A 133 12.99 -15.08 13.67
CA GLU A 133 11.59 -15.42 13.90
C GLU A 133 10.99 -14.43 14.88
N ILE A 134 9.80 -13.95 14.56
CA ILE A 134 9.05 -13.01 15.40
C ILE A 134 7.75 -13.70 15.77
N LEU A 135 7.47 -13.76 17.07
CA LEU A 135 6.37 -14.54 17.66
C LEU A 135 5.00 -13.83 17.65
N ASP A 136 4.84 -12.72 16.92
CA ASP A 136 3.63 -11.89 17.00
C ASP A 136 2.95 -11.60 15.66
N SER A 137 1.79 -10.95 15.72
CA SER A 137 1.00 -10.56 14.54
C SER A 137 1.78 -9.61 13.61
N PRO A 138 1.64 -9.73 12.26
CA PRO A 138 2.30 -8.84 11.30
C PRO A 138 2.07 -7.35 11.57
N GLU A 139 0.88 -7.00 12.07
CA GLU A 139 0.47 -5.64 12.42
C GLU A 139 1.38 -5.01 13.49
N GLU A 140 1.82 -5.81 14.45
CA GLU A 140 2.67 -5.35 15.54
C GLU A 140 4.13 -5.15 15.09
N ILE A 141 4.56 -5.92 14.09
CA ILE A 141 5.86 -5.72 13.44
C ILE A 141 5.91 -4.46 12.60
N VAL A 142 4.83 -4.14 11.91
CA VAL A 142 4.72 -2.88 11.18
C VAL A 142 4.86 -1.69 12.15
N GLY A 143 4.20 -1.72 13.31
CA GLY A 143 4.36 -0.68 14.34
C GLY A 143 5.81 -0.52 14.83
N LEU A 144 6.51 -1.62 15.09
CA LEU A 144 7.92 -1.61 15.51
C LEU A 144 8.87 -1.10 14.41
N ALA A 145 8.62 -1.45 13.16
CA ALA A 145 9.37 -0.95 12.01
C ALA A 145 9.17 0.56 11.85
N LEU A 146 7.94 1.05 11.99
CA LEU A 146 7.63 2.48 11.96
C LEU A 146 8.37 3.23 13.07
N ILE A 147 8.41 2.69 14.30
CA ILE A 147 9.19 3.28 15.40
C ILE A 147 10.69 3.30 15.08
N TYR A 148 11.24 2.22 14.54
CA TYR A 148 12.65 2.15 14.12
C TYR A 148 13.00 3.22 13.09
N LEU A 149 12.07 3.52 12.18
CA LEU A 149 12.19 4.54 11.15
C LEU A 149 11.84 5.97 11.64
N ASN A 150 11.59 6.16 12.95
CA ASN A 150 11.13 7.41 13.56
C ASN A 150 9.78 7.93 13.01
N LEU A 151 8.79 7.05 12.85
CA LEU A 151 7.46 7.34 12.32
C LEU A 151 6.36 7.00 13.33
N ASN A 152 5.15 7.51 13.09
CA ASN A 152 4.00 7.24 13.95
C ASN A 152 3.41 5.85 13.65
N PRO A 153 3.38 4.92 14.61
CA PRO A 153 2.85 3.56 14.42
C PRO A 153 1.32 3.48 14.30
N SER A 154 0.57 4.57 14.45
CA SER A 154 -0.91 4.58 14.45
C SER A 154 -1.55 5.31 13.26
N SER A 155 -0.83 5.47 12.15
CA SER A 155 -1.24 6.35 11.05
C SER A 155 -1.99 5.60 9.94
N GLU A 156 -3.12 6.15 9.47
CA GLU A 156 -4.01 5.56 8.42
C GLU A 156 -3.97 6.36 7.10
N SER A 157 -2.94 7.17 6.86
CA SER A 157 -2.94 8.11 5.73
C SER A 157 -2.53 7.44 4.41
N GLU A 158 -2.95 8.03 3.28
CA GLU A 158 -2.49 7.61 1.94
C GLU A 158 -0.97 7.66 1.81
N GLU A 159 -0.32 8.54 2.57
CA GLU A 159 1.14 8.67 2.67
C GLU A 159 1.79 7.47 3.37
N ASP A 160 1.11 6.86 4.36
CA ASP A 160 1.59 5.66 5.04
C ASP A 160 1.41 4.40 4.19
N LEU A 161 0.31 4.30 3.42
CA LEU A 161 0.15 3.21 2.44
C LEU A 161 1.19 3.30 1.31
N LYS A 162 1.56 4.52 0.91
CA LYS A 162 2.68 4.78 0.00
C LYS A 162 3.98 4.31 0.61
N LYS A 163 4.24 4.68 1.87
CA LYS A 163 5.42 4.24 2.60
C LYS A 163 5.50 2.73 2.78
N MET A 164 4.41 2.06 3.16
CA MET A 164 4.35 0.60 3.25
C MET A 164 4.68 -0.07 1.91
N ALA A 165 4.20 0.50 0.79
CA ALA A 165 4.51 -0.02 -0.53
C ALA A 165 5.97 0.24 -0.95
N GLU A 166 6.55 1.35 -0.53
CA GLU A 166 7.97 1.68 -0.67
C GLU A 166 8.84 0.71 0.16
N ASP A 167 8.53 0.53 1.44
CA ASP A 167 9.26 -0.36 2.36
C ASP A 167 9.19 -1.83 1.90
N LEU A 168 8.02 -2.29 1.42
CA LEU A 168 7.89 -3.64 0.84
C LEU A 168 8.75 -3.79 -0.42
N THR A 169 8.83 -2.74 -1.25
CA THR A 169 9.65 -2.74 -2.46
C THR A 169 11.14 -2.77 -2.10
N GLU A 170 11.56 -2.00 -1.10
CA GLU A 170 12.92 -2.00 -0.58
C GLU A 170 13.29 -3.37 -0.01
N TYR A 171 12.46 -3.94 0.87
CA TYR A 171 12.66 -5.27 1.44
C TYR A 171 12.83 -6.34 0.36
N LEU A 172 11.96 -6.38 -0.65
CA LEU A 172 12.05 -7.34 -1.75
C LEU A 172 13.34 -7.13 -2.56
N SER A 173 13.74 -5.89 -2.80
CA SER A 173 14.99 -5.53 -3.49
C SER A 173 16.22 -5.98 -2.71
N GLU A 174 16.26 -5.77 -1.39
CA GLU A 174 17.34 -6.25 -0.50
C GLU A 174 17.47 -7.78 -0.53
N HIS A 175 16.36 -8.48 -0.70
CA HIS A 175 16.31 -9.93 -0.86
C HIS A 175 16.56 -10.40 -2.32
N GLN A 176 17.13 -9.53 -3.16
CA GLN A 176 17.53 -9.80 -4.55
C GLN A 176 16.36 -10.15 -5.48
N ILE A 177 15.14 -9.76 -5.11
CA ILE A 177 13.97 -9.86 -6.00
C ILE A 177 13.94 -8.60 -6.86
N LYS A 178 13.85 -8.76 -8.19
CA LYS A 178 13.72 -7.62 -9.09
C LYS A 178 12.31 -7.06 -8.98
N VAL A 179 12.18 -5.93 -8.31
CA VAL A 179 10.88 -5.32 -7.98
C VAL A 179 10.83 -3.85 -8.38
N ARG A 180 9.63 -3.38 -8.73
CA ARG A 180 9.33 -1.96 -8.93
C ARG A 180 8.02 -1.59 -8.24
N TYR A 181 7.97 -0.35 -7.75
CA TYR A 181 6.77 0.25 -7.17
C TYR A 181 6.04 1.12 -8.21
N LEU A 182 4.71 1.00 -8.28
CA LEU A 182 3.86 1.82 -9.12
C LEU A 182 2.97 2.72 -8.26
N HIS A 183 3.40 3.97 -8.06
CA HIS A 183 2.66 4.96 -7.28
C HIS A 183 1.66 5.79 -8.12
N SER A 184 0.76 6.47 -7.42
CA SER A 184 -0.26 7.35 -8.00
C SER A 184 0.33 8.54 -8.77
N ASP A 185 1.46 9.09 -8.30
CA ASP A 185 2.09 10.28 -8.88
C ASP A 185 2.93 10.02 -10.15
N ILE A 186 3.09 8.76 -10.59
CA ILE A 186 3.84 8.41 -11.81
C ILE A 186 3.06 8.87 -13.05
N ASP A 187 3.74 9.57 -13.96
CA ASP A 187 3.13 10.04 -15.20
C ASP A 187 2.78 8.89 -16.16
N THR A 188 1.95 9.17 -17.16
CA THR A 188 1.45 8.13 -18.07
C THR A 188 2.55 7.44 -18.88
N VAL A 189 3.65 8.13 -19.19
CA VAL A 189 4.74 7.60 -20.01
C VAL A 189 5.60 6.66 -19.17
N GLU A 190 6.04 7.13 -18.00
CA GLU A 190 6.83 6.34 -17.05
C GLU A 190 6.04 5.09 -16.59
N ARG A 191 4.73 5.22 -16.37
CA ARG A 191 3.85 4.08 -16.06
C ARG A 191 3.84 3.03 -17.18
N MET A 192 3.80 3.46 -18.45
CA MET A 192 3.81 2.54 -19.59
C MET A 192 5.17 1.83 -19.74
N GLU A 193 6.27 2.51 -19.42
CA GLU A 193 7.60 1.93 -19.40
C GLU A 193 7.74 0.87 -18.30
N ILE A 194 7.29 1.15 -17.07
CA ILE A 194 7.29 0.17 -15.97
C ILE A 194 6.47 -1.08 -16.34
N ILE A 195 5.30 -0.89 -16.95
CA ILE A 195 4.47 -2.02 -17.41
C ILE A 195 5.17 -2.82 -18.52
N ARG A 196 5.80 -2.13 -19.49
CA ARG A 196 6.57 -2.78 -20.56
C ARG A 196 7.72 -3.59 -19.99
N ASP A 197 8.46 -3.04 -19.04
CA ASP A 197 9.63 -3.67 -18.43
C ASP A 197 9.24 -4.91 -17.62
N LEU A 198 8.09 -4.90 -16.93
CA LEU A 198 7.52 -6.10 -16.32
C LEU A 198 7.23 -7.18 -17.38
N ARG A 199 6.64 -6.79 -18.52
CA ARG A 199 6.34 -7.73 -19.62
C ARG A 199 7.58 -8.29 -20.31
N LEU A 200 8.66 -7.52 -20.34
CA LEU A 200 9.96 -7.94 -20.89
C LEU A 200 10.79 -8.76 -19.89
N GLY A 201 10.35 -8.88 -18.63
CA GLY A 201 11.10 -9.58 -17.58
C GLY A 201 12.35 -8.83 -17.11
N VAL A 202 12.37 -7.50 -17.28
CA VAL A 202 13.41 -6.65 -16.69
C VAL A 202 13.34 -6.72 -15.17
N PHE A 203 12.13 -6.84 -14.64
CA PHE A 203 11.84 -7.15 -13.24
C PHE A 203 10.66 -8.12 -13.13
N ASP A 204 10.52 -8.75 -11.97
CA ASP A 204 9.64 -9.91 -11.77
C ASP A 204 8.41 -9.57 -10.92
N VAL A 205 8.48 -8.53 -10.07
CA VAL A 205 7.42 -8.15 -9.13
C VAL A 205 7.04 -6.68 -9.26
N LEU A 206 5.74 -6.40 -9.32
CA LEU A 206 5.19 -5.04 -9.29
C LEU A 206 4.36 -4.84 -8.02
N VAL A 207 4.72 -3.84 -7.23
CA VAL A 207 3.98 -3.44 -6.03
C VAL A 207 3.14 -2.21 -6.33
N GLY A 208 1.90 -2.16 -5.84
CA GLY A 208 1.04 -1.00 -6.01
C GLY A 208 -0.19 -1.03 -5.10
N ILE A 209 -0.70 0.15 -4.74
CA ILE A 209 -1.83 0.31 -3.82
C ILE A 209 -3.16 0.14 -4.54
N ASN A 210 -3.28 0.76 -5.72
CA ASN A 210 -4.50 0.74 -6.52
C ASN A 210 -4.19 0.38 -7.98
N LEU A 211 -4.04 -0.91 -8.23
CA LEU A 211 -3.84 -1.47 -9.57
C LEU A 211 -5.15 -1.49 -10.40
N LEU A 212 -6.25 -0.92 -9.88
CA LEU A 212 -7.58 -0.96 -10.50
C LEU A 212 -7.71 0.03 -11.65
N ARG A 213 -6.97 1.15 -11.62
CA ARG A 213 -7.06 2.19 -12.66
C ARG A 213 -6.56 1.72 -14.02
N GLU A 214 -5.77 0.65 -14.07
CA GLU A 214 -4.71 0.58 -15.07
C GLU A 214 -5.01 -0.32 -16.26
N GLY A 215 -6.12 -1.06 -16.26
CA GLY A 215 -6.37 -1.98 -17.37
C GLY A 215 -5.18 -2.92 -17.63
N LEU A 216 -4.35 -3.20 -16.60
CA LEU A 216 -3.17 -4.05 -16.66
C LEU A 216 -3.60 -5.39 -17.28
N ASP A 217 -3.23 -5.53 -18.55
CA ASP A 217 -3.48 -6.67 -19.39
C ASP A 217 -2.11 -7.27 -19.67
N ILE A 218 -1.67 -8.07 -18.71
CA ILE A 218 -0.34 -8.65 -18.68
C ILE A 218 -0.51 -10.17 -18.61
N PRO A 219 -0.52 -10.88 -19.76
CA PRO A 219 -0.60 -12.34 -19.79
C PRO A 219 0.50 -13.05 -19.00
N GLU A 220 1.63 -12.37 -18.79
CA GLU A 220 2.80 -12.87 -18.06
C GLU A 220 2.55 -12.97 -16.54
N VAL A 221 1.58 -12.22 -15.99
CA VAL A 221 1.25 -12.26 -14.55
C VAL A 221 0.49 -13.54 -14.20
N SER A 222 1.14 -14.41 -13.44
CA SER A 222 0.55 -15.68 -12.96
C SER A 222 0.04 -15.61 -11.53
N LEU A 223 0.46 -14.62 -10.74
CA LEU A 223 0.08 -14.47 -9.33
C LEU A 223 -0.29 -13.02 -9.02
N VAL A 224 -1.40 -12.86 -8.30
CA VAL A 224 -1.80 -11.60 -7.66
C VAL A 224 -1.92 -11.84 -6.17
N ALA A 225 -1.13 -11.11 -5.38
CA ALA A 225 -1.23 -11.11 -3.92
C ALA A 225 -1.96 -9.84 -3.45
N ILE A 226 -2.98 -10.01 -2.61
CA ILE A 226 -3.73 -8.92 -2.00
C ILE A 226 -3.46 -9.00 -0.49
N LEU A 227 -2.61 -8.09 0.00
CA LEU A 227 -2.37 -7.90 1.43
C LEU A 227 -3.57 -7.22 2.06
N ASP A 228 -3.84 -7.50 3.33
CA ASP A 228 -4.93 -6.88 4.09
C ASP A 228 -6.28 -6.96 3.37
N ALA A 229 -6.61 -8.16 2.87
CA ALA A 229 -7.79 -8.38 2.04
C ALA A 229 -9.11 -8.20 2.81
N ASP A 230 -9.07 -8.28 4.13
CA ASP A 230 -10.20 -8.12 5.05
C ASP A 230 -10.37 -6.72 5.63
N LYS A 231 -9.47 -5.78 5.31
CA LYS A 231 -9.62 -4.37 5.68
C LYS A 231 -10.62 -3.70 4.74
N GLU A 232 -11.89 -3.69 5.14
CA GLU A 232 -12.97 -3.15 4.31
C GLU A 232 -12.76 -1.67 3.99
N GLY A 233 -13.15 -1.27 2.78
CA GLY A 233 -12.93 0.06 2.25
C GLY A 233 -12.99 0.07 0.73
N PHE A 234 -12.73 1.22 0.10
CA PHE A 234 -12.82 1.35 -1.35
C PHE A 234 -11.93 0.32 -2.09
N LEU A 235 -10.69 0.13 -1.63
CA LEU A 235 -9.72 -0.78 -2.25
C LEU A 235 -9.99 -2.27 -2.01
N ARG A 236 -10.88 -2.61 -1.06
CA ARG A 236 -11.26 -4.00 -0.71
C ARG A 236 -12.76 -4.27 -0.85
N SER A 237 -13.48 -3.37 -1.51
CA SER A 237 -14.87 -3.63 -1.91
C SER A 237 -14.95 -4.84 -2.83
N GLU A 238 -16.11 -5.49 -2.87
CA GLU A 238 -16.40 -6.61 -3.79
C GLU A 238 -15.94 -6.32 -5.23
N ARG A 239 -16.24 -5.12 -5.75
CA ARG A 239 -15.86 -4.72 -7.11
C ARG A 239 -14.34 -4.62 -7.27
N SER A 240 -13.67 -4.01 -6.30
CA SER A 240 -12.21 -3.85 -6.28
C SER A 240 -11.49 -5.20 -6.19
N LEU A 241 -11.97 -6.11 -5.34
CA LEU A 241 -11.42 -7.46 -5.22
C LEU A 241 -11.60 -8.25 -6.52
N ILE A 242 -12.79 -8.25 -7.12
CA ILE A 242 -13.04 -8.93 -8.41
C ILE A 242 -12.11 -8.39 -9.50
N GLN A 243 -11.93 -7.08 -9.59
CA GLN A 243 -11.05 -6.45 -10.58
C GLN A 243 -9.59 -6.80 -10.36
N THR A 244 -9.12 -6.81 -9.11
CA THR A 244 -7.74 -7.15 -8.74
C THR A 244 -7.46 -8.63 -9.03
N ILE A 245 -8.34 -9.54 -8.63
CA ILE A 245 -8.27 -10.97 -8.95
C ILE A 245 -8.22 -11.19 -10.47
N GLY A 246 -8.99 -10.40 -11.22
CA GLY A 246 -9.04 -10.44 -12.68
C GLY A 246 -7.70 -10.19 -13.38
N ARG A 247 -6.71 -9.61 -12.70
CA ARG A 247 -5.35 -9.40 -13.26
C ARG A 247 -4.60 -10.71 -13.51
N ALA A 248 -4.88 -11.75 -12.73
CA ALA A 248 -4.32 -13.08 -12.96
C ALA A 248 -5.07 -13.90 -14.03
N ALA A 249 -6.23 -13.44 -14.51
CA ALA A 249 -7.13 -14.25 -15.35
C ALA A 249 -6.61 -14.48 -16.78
N ARG A 250 -5.52 -13.84 -17.18
CA ARG A 250 -4.92 -13.93 -18.53
C ARG A 250 -3.79 -14.96 -18.63
N ASN A 251 -3.44 -15.59 -17.53
CA ASN A 251 -2.41 -16.61 -17.44
C ASN A 251 -3.02 -17.99 -17.16
N LEU A 252 -2.47 -19.05 -17.77
CA LEU A 252 -2.94 -20.42 -17.58
C LEU A 252 -2.81 -20.90 -16.13
N SER A 253 -1.77 -20.44 -15.44
CA SER A 253 -1.49 -20.73 -14.04
C SER A 253 -1.96 -19.60 -13.11
N GLY A 254 -2.85 -18.73 -13.61
CA GLY A 254 -3.36 -17.56 -12.90
C GLY A 254 -3.95 -17.89 -11.53
N ARG A 255 -3.36 -17.32 -10.47
CA ARG A 255 -3.80 -17.46 -9.08
C ARG A 255 -3.90 -16.10 -8.41
N ALA A 256 -4.87 -15.97 -7.51
CA ALA A 256 -4.93 -14.88 -6.55
C ALA A 256 -4.78 -15.44 -5.13
N ILE A 257 -3.98 -14.76 -4.29
CA ILE A 257 -3.84 -15.04 -2.87
C ILE A 257 -4.32 -13.81 -2.10
N LEU A 258 -5.27 -14.00 -1.21
CA LEU A 258 -5.81 -12.96 -0.34
C LEU A 258 -5.28 -13.25 1.06
N TYR A 259 -4.39 -12.38 1.56
CA TYR A 259 -3.89 -12.44 2.93
C TYR A 259 -4.86 -11.65 3.82
N ALA A 260 -5.43 -12.32 4.82
CA ALA A 260 -6.44 -11.78 5.71
C ALA A 260 -6.60 -12.69 6.92
N ASP A 261 -7.05 -12.13 8.04
CA ASP A 261 -7.35 -12.89 9.26
C ASP A 261 -8.74 -13.51 9.19
N ARG A 262 -9.68 -12.86 8.48
CA ARG A 262 -11.06 -13.32 8.32
C ARG A 262 -11.56 -13.19 6.89
N ILE A 263 -12.58 -13.97 6.54
CA ILE A 263 -13.30 -13.80 5.26
C ILE A 263 -14.40 -12.75 5.46
N THR A 264 -14.24 -11.57 4.85
CA THR A 264 -15.28 -10.54 4.84
C THR A 264 -16.39 -10.87 3.85
N ASP A 265 -17.52 -10.18 3.99
CA ASP A 265 -18.64 -10.21 3.05
C ASP A 265 -18.21 -9.86 1.61
N SER A 266 -17.36 -8.84 1.46
CA SER A 266 -16.81 -8.42 0.18
C SER A 266 -15.91 -9.49 -0.43
N MET A 267 -15.08 -10.15 0.39
CA MET A 267 -14.25 -11.28 -0.04
C MET A 267 -15.12 -12.47 -0.44
N GLN A 268 -16.10 -12.84 0.37
CA GLN A 268 -16.98 -13.97 0.10
C GLN A 268 -17.72 -13.79 -1.23
N ARG A 269 -18.27 -12.61 -1.49
CA ARG A 269 -18.93 -12.30 -2.77
C ARG A 269 -17.94 -12.34 -3.95
N ALA A 270 -16.74 -11.77 -3.79
CA ALA A 270 -15.71 -11.78 -4.83
C ALA A 270 -15.20 -13.21 -5.16
N ILE A 271 -14.97 -14.03 -4.14
CA ILE A 271 -14.55 -15.43 -4.27
C ILE A 271 -15.66 -16.23 -4.96
N SER A 272 -16.89 -16.15 -4.45
CA SER A 272 -18.04 -16.86 -5.02
C SER A 272 -18.28 -16.48 -6.49
N GLU A 273 -18.19 -15.20 -6.85
CA GLU A 273 -18.34 -14.77 -8.24
C GLU A 273 -17.18 -15.27 -9.13
N THR A 274 -15.96 -15.29 -8.61
CA THR A 274 -14.79 -15.84 -9.31
C THR A 274 -14.95 -17.34 -9.57
N GLU A 275 -15.36 -18.10 -8.56
CA GLU A 275 -15.61 -19.55 -8.68
C GLU A 275 -16.77 -19.84 -9.63
N ARG A 276 -17.87 -19.08 -9.53
CA ARG A 276 -19.01 -19.20 -10.44
C ARG A 276 -18.61 -18.97 -11.90
N ARG A 277 -17.75 -17.99 -12.18
CA ARG A 277 -17.22 -17.73 -13.53
C ARG A 277 -16.33 -18.88 -14.00
N ARG A 278 -15.39 -19.33 -13.15
CA ARG A 278 -14.47 -20.43 -13.47
C ARG A 278 -15.22 -21.72 -13.79
N ALA A 279 -16.21 -22.09 -12.97
CA ALA A 279 -17.01 -23.29 -13.18
C ALA A 279 -17.76 -23.26 -14.52
N LYS A 280 -18.38 -22.12 -14.87
CA LYS A 280 -19.05 -21.96 -16.18
C LYS A 280 -18.06 -22.09 -17.34
N GLN A 281 -16.88 -21.49 -17.23
CA GLN A 281 -15.84 -21.57 -18.26
C GLN A 281 -15.33 -23.00 -18.43
N GLN A 282 -15.07 -23.72 -17.34
CA GLN A 282 -14.62 -25.12 -17.38
C GLN A 282 -15.67 -26.03 -18.01
N ALA A 283 -16.95 -25.88 -17.63
CA ALA A 283 -18.04 -26.66 -18.22
C ALA A 283 -18.20 -26.38 -19.72
N PHE A 284 -18.13 -25.10 -20.13
CA PHE A 284 -18.17 -24.72 -21.54
C PHE A 284 -16.99 -25.31 -22.32
N ASN A 285 -15.79 -25.24 -21.77
CA ASN A 285 -14.58 -25.79 -22.39
C ASN A 285 -14.66 -27.30 -22.55
N ALA A 286 -15.12 -28.02 -21.52
CA ALA A 286 -15.29 -29.47 -21.59
C ALA A 286 -16.33 -29.89 -22.64
N LEU A 287 -17.45 -29.16 -22.72
CA LEU A 287 -18.51 -29.43 -23.70
C LEU A 287 -18.04 -29.23 -25.15
N HIS A 288 -17.15 -28.27 -25.38
CA HIS A 288 -16.67 -27.90 -26.73
C HIS A 288 -15.27 -28.43 -27.06
N GLY A 289 -14.65 -29.21 -26.17
CA GLY A 289 -13.27 -29.69 -26.35
C GLY A 289 -12.21 -28.59 -26.43
N ILE A 290 -12.44 -27.45 -25.77
CA ILE A 290 -11.52 -26.30 -25.79
C ILE A 290 -10.47 -26.48 -24.68
N ALA A 291 -9.20 -26.59 -25.06
CA ALA A 291 -8.09 -26.50 -24.11
C ALA A 291 -7.71 -25.02 -23.89
N PRO A 292 -7.62 -24.53 -22.64
CA PRO A 292 -7.11 -23.18 -22.37
C PRO A 292 -5.72 -22.99 -22.97
N GLN A 293 -5.50 -21.89 -23.68
CA GLN A 293 -4.21 -21.54 -24.27
C GLN A 293 -3.70 -20.20 -23.73
N ALA A 294 -2.37 -20.09 -23.59
CA ALA A 294 -1.75 -18.85 -23.17
C ALA A 294 -1.93 -17.77 -24.24
N ILE A 295 -2.33 -16.58 -23.81
CA ILE A 295 -2.49 -15.42 -24.70
C ILE A 295 -1.10 -14.97 -25.15
N LYS A 296 -0.83 -15.03 -26.45
CA LYS A 296 0.38 -14.45 -27.06
C LYS A 296 0.09 -13.03 -27.54
N LYS A 297 0.40 -12.04 -26.71
CA LYS A 297 0.26 -10.61 -27.03
C LYS A 297 1.63 -9.99 -27.24
N LYS A 298 1.87 -9.30 -28.36
CA LYS A 298 3.12 -8.55 -28.57
C LYS A 298 3.28 -7.48 -27.48
N VAL A 299 4.50 -7.24 -27.05
CA VAL A 299 4.86 -6.07 -26.24
C VAL A 299 5.02 -4.93 -27.25
N ALA A 300 4.16 -3.91 -27.17
CA ALA A 300 4.27 -2.74 -28.04
C ALA A 300 5.42 -1.86 -27.54
N ASP A 301 6.21 -1.30 -28.46
CA ASP A 301 7.19 -0.29 -28.08
C ASP A 301 6.48 1.03 -27.78
N VAL A 302 6.93 1.73 -26.73
CA VAL A 302 6.36 3.01 -26.31
C VAL A 302 6.42 4.05 -27.45
N MET A 303 7.38 3.88 -28.37
CA MET A 303 7.58 4.67 -29.60
C MET A 303 6.52 4.47 -30.69
N ASP A 304 5.77 3.36 -30.68
CA ASP A 304 4.81 3.00 -31.75
C ASP A 304 3.44 3.69 -31.59
N LEU A 305 3.18 4.35 -30.46
CA LEU A 305 1.87 4.93 -30.13
C LEU A 305 1.63 6.32 -30.74
N GLY A 306 2.59 6.87 -31.49
CA GLY A 306 2.52 8.22 -32.09
C GLY A 306 2.49 8.28 -33.61
N GLN A 307 2.69 7.18 -34.34
CA GLN A 307 2.77 7.21 -35.81
C GLN A 307 1.56 6.52 -36.44
N ALA A 308 0.57 7.32 -36.85
CA ALA A 308 -0.32 6.88 -37.92
C ALA A 308 0.53 6.64 -39.19
N PRO A 309 0.27 5.59 -39.97
CA PRO A 309 1.05 5.30 -41.16
C PRO A 309 0.69 6.31 -42.26
N GLN A 310 1.49 7.36 -42.42
CA GLN A 310 1.45 8.19 -43.63
C GLN A 310 2.73 8.02 -44.44
N GLN A 311 2.50 7.62 -45.69
CA GLN A 311 3.48 7.37 -46.73
C GLN A 311 4.21 8.66 -47.12
N GLY A 312 5.51 8.53 -47.42
CA GLY A 312 6.22 9.32 -48.43
C GLY A 312 6.64 10.75 -48.08
N ASP A 313 7.94 11.03 -48.24
CA ASP A 313 8.54 12.34 -48.53
C ASP A 313 8.74 13.42 -47.45
N THR A 314 8.36 13.24 -46.19
CA THR A 314 8.58 14.31 -45.17
C THR A 314 9.94 14.27 -44.45
N LYS A 315 10.76 13.24 -44.66
CA LYS A 315 12.03 13.04 -43.93
C LYS A 315 13.11 14.08 -44.23
N LEU A 316 13.09 14.75 -45.38
CA LEU A 316 14.15 15.68 -45.78
C LEU A 316 13.95 17.12 -45.26
N ARG A 317 12.71 17.52 -44.96
CA ARG A 317 12.42 18.86 -44.42
C ARG A 317 12.67 18.97 -42.91
N GLN A 318 12.38 17.92 -42.15
CA GLN A 318 12.54 17.93 -40.68
C GLN A 318 14.02 17.95 -40.25
N VAL A 319 14.92 17.33 -41.02
CA VAL A 319 16.37 17.31 -40.72
C VAL A 319 17.00 18.71 -40.89
N ALA A 320 16.49 19.51 -41.82
CA ALA A 320 16.94 20.89 -42.05
C ALA A 320 16.47 21.85 -40.93
N GLU A 321 15.32 21.57 -40.31
CA GLU A 321 14.75 22.38 -39.23
C GLU A 321 15.35 22.01 -37.86
N GLN A 322 15.58 20.71 -37.61
CA GLN A 322 16.30 20.20 -36.43
C GLN A 322 17.74 20.73 -36.32
N SER A 323 18.38 21.03 -37.46
CA SER A 323 19.74 21.58 -37.48
C SER A 323 19.81 23.06 -37.03
N ARG A 324 18.71 23.82 -37.07
CA ARG A 324 18.69 25.24 -36.63
C ARG A 324 18.47 25.41 -35.12
N LEU A 325 17.81 24.44 -34.46
CA LEU A 325 17.51 24.48 -33.02
C LEU A 325 18.66 23.99 -32.12
N ARG A 326 19.72 23.41 -32.69
CA ARG A 326 20.93 22.94 -31.97
C ARG A 326 21.86 24.06 -31.45
N GLN A 327 21.46 25.33 -31.52
CA GLN A 327 22.30 26.44 -31.07
C GLN A 327 22.13 26.71 -29.56
N GLY A 328 23.02 26.08 -28.77
CA GLY A 328 23.65 26.73 -27.60
C GLY A 328 22.91 26.82 -26.27
N LYS A 329 21.75 26.15 -26.07
CA LYS A 329 21.06 26.14 -24.77
C LYS A 329 21.48 24.92 -23.93
N THR A 330 21.79 25.17 -22.65
CA THR A 330 22.08 24.10 -21.68
C THR A 330 20.78 23.36 -21.28
N PRO A 331 20.86 22.09 -20.80
CA PRO A 331 19.69 21.35 -20.33
C PRO A 331 18.85 22.12 -19.31
N TYR A 332 19.50 22.85 -18.41
CA TYR A 332 18.84 23.69 -17.40
C TYR A 332 18.07 24.87 -18.02
N GLN A 333 18.62 25.52 -19.06
CA GLN A 333 17.94 26.61 -19.76
C GLN A 333 16.73 26.11 -20.56
N LEU A 334 16.83 24.91 -21.16
CA LEU A 334 15.71 24.28 -21.86
C LEU A 334 14.59 23.88 -20.90
N GLN A 335 14.92 23.34 -19.73
CA GLN A 335 13.92 23.03 -18.69
C GLN A 335 13.21 24.29 -18.17
N ALA A 336 13.96 25.38 -17.94
CA ALA A 336 13.38 26.65 -17.52
C ALA A 336 12.42 27.23 -18.56
N GLU A 337 12.77 27.13 -19.84
CA GLU A 337 11.95 27.58 -20.97
C GLU A 337 10.69 26.72 -21.14
N ILE A 338 10.82 25.39 -21.04
CA ILE A 338 9.67 24.46 -21.05
C ILE A 338 8.69 24.85 -19.94
N LYS A 339 9.17 25.12 -18.73
CA LYS A 339 8.31 25.50 -17.59
C LYS A 339 7.59 26.82 -17.82
N GLN A 340 8.24 27.80 -18.45
CA GLN A 340 7.59 29.08 -18.78
C GLN A 340 6.52 28.92 -19.87
N LEU A 341 6.77 28.08 -20.87
CA LEU A 341 5.81 27.79 -21.92
C LEU A 341 4.62 26.98 -21.40
N GLU A 342 4.83 26.04 -20.47
CA GLU A 342 3.77 25.28 -19.81
C GLU A 342 2.84 26.20 -19.00
N GLN A 343 3.39 27.18 -18.28
CA GLN A 343 2.58 28.17 -17.57
C GLN A 343 1.73 29.03 -18.52
N LYS A 344 2.31 29.47 -19.65
CA LYS A 344 1.55 30.23 -20.67
C LYS A 344 0.49 29.38 -21.34
N MET A 345 0.79 28.12 -21.66
CA MET A 345 -0.15 27.17 -22.24
C MET A 345 -1.36 26.97 -21.32
N LEU A 346 -1.12 26.79 -20.02
CA LEU A 346 -2.17 26.67 -19.01
C LEU A 346 -2.99 27.95 -18.87
N GLN A 347 -2.37 29.12 -19.03
CA GLN A 347 -3.08 30.40 -19.03
C GLN A 347 -4.00 30.53 -20.25
N HIS A 348 -3.49 30.28 -21.47
CA HIS A 348 -4.31 30.28 -22.70
C HIS A 348 -5.44 29.24 -22.64
N ALA A 349 -5.22 28.09 -22.03
CA ALA A 349 -6.26 27.08 -21.83
C ALA A 349 -7.35 27.55 -20.86
N ARG A 350 -7.00 28.32 -19.81
CA ARG A 350 -7.97 28.95 -18.90
C ARG A 350 -8.75 30.07 -19.56
N ASP A 351 -8.11 30.80 -20.45
CA ASP A 351 -8.72 31.90 -21.21
C ASP A 351 -9.50 31.40 -22.44
N LEU A 352 -9.64 30.07 -22.60
CA LEU A 352 -10.35 29.37 -23.69
C LEU A 352 -9.74 29.59 -25.08
N GLU A 353 -8.48 29.99 -25.15
CA GLU A 353 -7.70 30.22 -26.37
C GLU A 353 -7.01 28.92 -26.83
N PHE A 354 -7.83 27.93 -27.18
CA PHE A 354 -7.37 26.54 -27.38
C PHE A 354 -6.37 26.34 -28.52
N GLU A 355 -6.45 27.13 -29.59
CA GLU A 355 -5.49 27.03 -30.70
C GLU A 355 -4.08 27.48 -30.27
N GLN A 356 -4.01 28.51 -29.42
CA GLN A 356 -2.75 29.05 -28.92
C GLN A 356 -2.15 28.12 -27.86
N ALA A 357 -3.00 27.53 -27.01
CA ALA A 357 -2.60 26.47 -26.09
C ALA A 357 -2.08 25.22 -26.84
N ALA A 358 -2.72 24.83 -27.94
CA ALA A 358 -2.26 23.71 -28.76
C ALA A 358 -0.90 24.00 -29.42
N ALA A 359 -0.71 25.22 -29.95
CA ALA A 359 0.56 25.63 -30.54
C ALA A 359 1.71 25.61 -29.52
N LEU A 360 1.45 26.09 -28.28
CA LEU A 360 2.43 26.04 -27.20
C LEU A 360 2.74 24.62 -26.74
N ARG A 361 1.73 23.74 -26.68
CA ARG A 361 1.91 22.31 -26.38
C ARG A 361 2.86 21.65 -27.37
N ASP A 362 2.66 21.90 -28.65
CA ASP A 362 3.47 21.28 -29.71
C ASP A 362 4.92 21.82 -29.68
N GLN A 363 5.11 23.10 -29.32
CA GLN A 363 6.44 23.67 -29.07
C GLN A 363 7.13 23.07 -27.83
N ILE A 364 6.40 22.89 -26.72
CA ILE A 364 6.93 22.22 -25.51
C ILE A 364 7.39 20.81 -25.83
N HIS A 365 6.61 20.08 -26.65
CA HIS A 365 6.96 18.73 -27.07
C HIS A 365 8.28 18.70 -27.85
N GLN A 366 8.50 19.63 -28.77
CA GLN A 366 9.76 19.72 -29.51
C GLN A 366 10.96 20.03 -28.60
N LEU A 367 10.78 20.90 -27.59
CA LEU A 367 11.83 21.21 -26.63
C LEU A 367 12.15 20.04 -25.69
N LYS A 368 11.14 19.26 -25.28
CA LYS A 368 11.33 18.04 -24.48
C LYS A 368 12.09 16.95 -25.24
N LEU A 369 11.79 16.77 -26.53
CA LEU A 369 12.56 15.89 -27.39
C LEU A 369 14.02 16.34 -27.52
N LEU A 370 14.25 17.64 -27.68
CA LEU A 370 15.61 18.19 -27.77
C LEU A 370 16.39 18.00 -26.46
N LEU A 371 15.73 18.12 -25.31
CA LEU A 371 16.33 17.88 -23.99
C LEU A 371 16.77 16.42 -23.81
N LEU A 372 16.02 15.46 -24.37
CA LEU A 372 16.35 14.03 -24.34
C LEU A 372 17.54 13.65 -25.22
N GLU A 373 17.84 14.45 -26.24
CA GLU A 373 18.99 14.25 -27.15
C GLU A 373 20.30 14.86 -26.63
N LEU A 374 20.27 15.65 -25.56
CA LEU A 374 21.48 16.23 -24.96
C LEU A 374 22.13 15.23 -24.00
N PRO A 375 23.45 14.95 -24.12
CA PRO A 375 24.15 14.12 -23.15
C PRO A 375 24.08 14.77 -21.76
N ALA A 376 23.80 13.96 -20.74
CA ALA A 376 23.89 14.38 -19.36
C ALA A 376 25.38 14.55 -19.00
N ASP A 377 25.82 15.80 -18.84
CA ASP A 377 27.12 16.13 -18.21
C ASP A 377 27.04 15.95 -16.69
#